data_AF-A0AAN6JKB0-F1
#
_entry.id   AF-A0AAN6JKB0-F1
#
_cell.length_a   1.000
_cell.length_b   1.000
_cell.length_c   1.000
_cell.angle_alpha   90.00
_cell.angle_beta   90.00
_cell.angle_gamma   90.00
#
_symmetry.space_group_name_H-M   'P 1'
#
loop_
_entity.id
_entity.type
_entity.pdbx_description
1 polymer ?
#
loop_
_entity_poly.entity_id
_entity_poly.type
_entity_poly.pdbx_seq_one_letter_code
_entity_poly.pdbx_strand_id
1 'polypeptide(L)'
;MLTRAAPGSVCLRCERLALAQRTRAFSTAPNVRLASPTSSSPPIKAQNKARSLPESQPGAPFSLQPAVVDAAFANARRRKFPVHEAEWRRTLQRARAELPTMADEIARLKKDLSRDPRKAAAAATSTAAADQQEAEAQAQSPAELKQRLRTLTAEHEELLSSSLDVRLRFPNGTHAGVPLGPEPNARIVGHGDPLGLLPEDLRAALQEKGPCTVAELPTPASTSSSRAHTDIAALLPHALFPSSSTLDQASGALTTGASFPFLLGPLAALSHALAQYALRTCASHGFLLVRAPDIVRADLARRCGFMPRDEGEASQTYFVSSTTSGQGHGGAAGSPELCLAGTAEIPLAGLCAERTFFLQSGGDKAAAAGAAQGGPFLPLKLCALGSAFRAEAGARGADTKGLYRVHQFDKVEMFVVAPAKTAVSENGAGASAAATAGEADPFAAEDADMSHLDELRAIQEEIISGLGLPYRVLDMPTEELGASACRKYDIEAWMPGRGSWGEVSSASHCTTFQSRRLNIRYRRSPGAQGKLEYAHTLNATAAAMPRLIVALLENFGAVEADGGRAQRLRLPEVLRPFWLGAEGEVEWVEMRGDKVSGNGSLN
;
A
#
# COMPACT_ATOMS: atom_id res chain seq x y z
N MET A 1 -35.66 -44.44 28.59
CA MET A 1 -36.94 -44.69 29.31
C MET A 1 -37.16 -43.55 30.29
N LEU A 2 -38.39 -43.06 30.34
CA LEU A 2 -38.89 -41.81 30.93
C LEU A 2 -38.89 -41.76 32.47
N THR A 3 -39.16 -40.53 32.96
CA THR A 3 -39.73 -40.09 34.27
C THR A 3 -38.71 -39.45 35.23
N ARG A 4 -38.95 -38.31 35.91
CA ARG A 4 -40.13 -37.41 36.08
C ARG A 4 -39.69 -36.03 36.66
N ALA A 5 -40.53 -35.02 36.44
CA ALA A 5 -40.43 -33.57 36.73
C ALA A 5 -40.46 -33.17 38.25
N ALA A 6 -39.69 -32.14 38.71
CA ALA A 6 -40.03 -30.69 38.95
C ALA A 6 -40.35 -30.36 40.45
N PRO A 7 -40.52 -29.09 40.93
CA PRO A 7 -39.82 -27.80 40.70
C PRO A 7 -39.54 -26.96 42.01
N GLY A 8 -38.76 -25.86 41.90
CA GLY A 8 -39.14 -24.54 42.46
C GLY A 8 -38.75 -24.07 43.88
N SER A 9 -37.76 -23.16 43.92
CA SER A 9 -37.76 -21.84 44.61
C SER A 9 -37.10 -21.61 46.01
N VAL A 10 -36.04 -20.78 45.95
CA VAL A 10 -35.67 -19.61 46.79
C VAL A 10 -34.98 -19.82 48.16
N CYS A 11 -33.74 -19.31 48.27
CA CYS A 11 -33.40 -18.30 49.28
C CYS A 11 -32.25 -17.39 48.82
N LEU A 12 -32.56 -16.11 48.58
CA LEU A 12 -31.65 -14.99 48.42
C LEU A 12 -31.49 -14.32 49.80
N ARG A 13 -30.30 -14.38 50.42
CA ARG A 13 -29.72 -13.29 51.25
C ARG A 13 -28.34 -13.65 51.83
N CYS A 14 -27.41 -12.70 51.64
CA CYS A 14 -26.12 -12.50 52.34
C CYS A 14 -24.98 -13.41 51.84
N GLU A 15 -24.08 -13.02 50.92
CA GLU A 15 -23.20 -11.83 50.89
C GLU A 15 -22.57 -11.47 52.24
N ARG A 16 -21.34 -11.99 52.47
CA ARG A 16 -20.11 -11.27 52.91
C ARG A 16 -19.15 -12.22 53.65
N LEU A 17 -17.85 -12.07 53.35
CA LEU A 17 -16.65 -12.57 54.05
C LEU A 17 -16.27 -14.04 53.74
N ALA A 18 -15.04 -14.42 53.39
CA ALA A 18 -13.78 -13.69 53.20
C ALA A 18 -12.79 -14.56 52.40
N LEU A 19 -11.93 -13.87 51.65
CA LEU A 19 -10.68 -14.31 51.04
C LEU A 19 -9.74 -15.08 51.99
N ALA A 20 -9.10 -16.14 51.47
CA ALA A 20 -7.74 -16.57 51.82
C ALA A 20 -7.16 -17.43 50.67
N GLN A 21 -6.53 -16.79 49.68
CA GLN A 21 -5.08 -16.82 49.41
C GLN A 21 -4.41 -18.21 49.35
N ARG A 22 -3.90 -18.57 48.16
CA ARG A 22 -2.51 -19.04 47.92
C ARG A 22 -2.25 -19.21 46.42
N THR A 23 -1.77 -18.15 45.76
CA THR A 23 -1.08 -18.18 44.47
C THR A 23 0.43 -18.17 44.72
N ARG A 24 1.17 -19.07 44.08
CA ARG A 24 2.65 -19.06 44.05
C ARG A 24 3.13 -18.06 43.00
N ALA A 25 4.17 -17.33 43.38
CA ALA A 25 4.75 -16.19 42.70
C ALA A 25 5.52 -16.54 41.41
N PHE A 26 5.36 -15.71 40.38
CA PHE A 26 6.36 -15.48 39.34
C PHE A 26 7.21 -14.27 39.71
N SER A 27 8.50 -14.40 39.45
CA SER A 27 9.59 -13.48 39.81
C SER A 27 9.53 -12.14 39.07
N THR A 28 10.15 -11.14 39.70
CA THR A 28 10.06 -9.69 39.54
C THR A 28 10.73 -9.12 38.30
N ALA A 29 10.03 -8.23 37.58
CA ALA A 29 10.59 -7.18 36.72
C ALA A 29 10.57 -5.82 37.49
N PRO A 30 11.47 -4.86 37.21
CA PRO A 30 11.61 -3.67 38.03
C PRO A 30 10.43 -2.71 37.86
N ASN A 31 9.97 -2.17 38.99
CA ASN A 31 8.86 -1.22 39.13
C ASN A 31 9.01 0.03 38.23
N VAL A 32 8.24 0.11 37.15
CA VAL A 32 7.86 1.40 36.55
C VAL A 32 6.77 1.99 37.43
N ARG A 33 7.12 2.97 38.28
CA ARG A 33 6.13 3.78 38.99
C ARG A 33 5.32 4.56 37.96
N LEU A 34 4.08 4.12 37.71
CA LEU A 34 3.06 4.92 37.04
C LEU A 34 2.81 6.17 37.89
N ALA A 35 3.31 7.32 37.42
CA ALA A 35 3.04 8.60 38.01
C ALA A 35 1.52 8.86 37.95
N SER A 36 0.95 9.29 39.08
CA SER A 36 -0.43 9.71 39.20
C SER A 36 -0.71 10.88 38.24
N PRO A 37 -1.82 10.89 37.47
CA PRO A 37 -2.06 11.94 36.51
C PRO A 37 -2.62 13.17 37.22
N THR A 38 -1.73 14.05 37.70
CA THR A 38 -2.07 15.45 38.01
C THR A 38 -1.57 16.35 36.89
N SER A 39 -2.22 16.29 35.73
CA SER A 39 -2.26 17.41 34.80
C SER A 39 -3.50 17.27 33.94
N SER A 40 -4.37 18.28 33.97
CA SER A 40 -5.55 18.43 33.14
C SER A 40 -5.14 18.55 31.66
N SER A 41 -4.95 17.42 30.99
CA SER A 41 -4.92 17.39 29.52
C SER A 41 -6.32 17.76 29.03
N PRO A 42 -6.49 18.78 28.18
CA PRO A 42 -7.81 19.11 27.65
C PRO A 42 -8.36 17.90 26.88
N PRO A 43 -9.67 17.62 26.95
CA PRO A 43 -10.27 16.54 26.18
C PRO A 43 -9.96 16.80 24.69
N ILE A 44 -9.41 15.78 24.02
CA ILE A 44 -9.18 15.81 22.58
C ILE A 44 -10.55 16.00 21.94
N LYS A 45 -10.88 17.23 21.54
CA LYS A 45 -12.04 17.49 20.67
C LYS A 45 -11.75 16.75 19.38
N ALA A 46 -12.34 15.57 19.21
CA ALA A 46 -12.28 14.82 17.96
C ALA A 46 -12.74 15.76 16.84
N GLN A 47 -11.79 16.18 15.99
CA GLN A 47 -12.07 17.05 14.86
C GLN A 47 -12.82 16.22 13.81
N ASN A 48 -14.13 16.06 14.00
CA ASN A 48 -15.04 15.32 13.11
C ASN A 48 -15.45 16.13 11.87
N LYS A 49 -14.54 16.94 11.29
CA LYS A 49 -14.80 17.51 9.97
C LYS A 49 -14.31 16.51 8.92
N ALA A 50 -15.24 15.99 8.11
CA ALA A 50 -14.89 15.15 6.98
C ALA A 50 -13.85 15.89 6.10
N ARG A 51 -12.71 15.22 5.86
CA ARG A 51 -11.67 15.73 4.96
C ARG A 51 -12.03 15.31 3.55
N SER A 52 -12.24 16.28 2.67
CA SER A 52 -12.36 16.04 1.24
C SER A 52 -10.99 16.17 0.58
N LEU A 53 -10.71 15.29 -0.37
CA LEU A 53 -9.66 15.58 -1.34
C LEU A 53 -10.12 16.80 -2.14
N PRO A 54 -9.23 17.74 -2.47
CA PRO A 54 -9.56 18.88 -3.31
C PRO A 54 -10.25 18.41 -4.59
N GLU A 55 -11.34 19.08 -4.94
CA GLU A 55 -11.99 18.93 -6.25
C GLU A 55 -11.02 19.32 -7.37
N SER A 56 -10.12 20.27 -7.08
CA SER A 56 -8.98 20.55 -7.96
C SER A 56 -8.13 19.29 -8.13
N GLN A 57 -7.89 18.92 -9.38
CA GLN A 57 -7.10 17.74 -9.73
C GLN A 57 -5.72 17.75 -9.05
N PRO A 58 -5.12 16.58 -8.77
CA PRO A 58 -3.89 16.48 -7.99
C PRO A 58 -2.75 17.33 -8.56
N GLY A 59 -1.81 17.71 -7.69
CA GLY A 59 -0.66 18.52 -8.09
C GLY A 59 0.09 17.86 -9.23
N ALA A 60 0.45 18.65 -10.23
CA ALA A 60 0.98 18.10 -11.46
C ALA A 60 2.36 17.44 -11.25
N PRO A 61 2.59 16.21 -11.75
CA PRO A 61 3.70 15.37 -11.29
C PRO A 61 5.09 15.87 -11.73
N PHE A 62 5.22 16.46 -12.92
CA PHE A 62 6.49 16.97 -13.46
C PHE A 62 6.25 18.16 -14.41
N SER A 63 7.16 19.14 -14.54
CA SER A 63 6.93 20.37 -15.33
C SER A 63 6.79 20.14 -16.85
N LEU A 64 6.25 21.13 -17.58
CA LEU A 64 6.13 21.09 -19.05
C LEU A 64 7.43 21.48 -19.79
N GLN A 65 8.58 21.58 -19.10
CA GLN A 65 9.84 21.85 -19.76
C GLN A 65 10.20 20.69 -20.71
N PRO A 66 10.80 20.95 -21.88
CA PRO A 66 10.96 19.93 -22.92
C PRO A 66 11.87 18.81 -22.44
N ALA A 67 13.00 19.14 -21.80
CA ALA A 67 13.91 18.17 -21.22
C ALA A 67 13.23 17.27 -20.17
N VAL A 68 12.30 17.81 -19.36
CA VAL A 68 11.57 17.03 -18.35
C VAL A 68 10.54 16.11 -19.01
N VAL A 69 9.84 16.60 -20.03
CA VAL A 69 8.90 15.79 -20.83
C VAL A 69 9.65 14.66 -21.55
N ASP A 70 10.82 14.95 -22.13
CA ASP A 70 11.65 13.95 -22.80
C ASP A 70 12.18 12.89 -21.82
N ALA A 71 12.61 13.30 -20.63
CA ALA A 71 12.99 12.39 -19.56
C ALA A 71 11.82 11.52 -19.10
N ALA A 72 10.59 12.06 -19.01
CA ALA A 72 9.40 11.29 -18.67
C ALA A 72 9.13 10.15 -19.68
N PHE A 73 9.21 10.45 -20.98
CA PHE A 73 9.08 9.45 -22.04
C PHE A 73 10.25 8.46 -22.06
N ALA A 74 11.47 8.89 -21.76
CA ALA A 74 12.62 7.99 -21.65
C ALA A 74 12.44 7.00 -20.49
N ASN A 75 12.02 7.48 -19.31
CA ASN A 75 11.70 6.64 -18.15
C ASN A 75 10.56 5.66 -18.45
N ALA A 76 9.46 6.11 -19.07
CA ALA A 76 8.36 5.23 -19.47
C ALA A 76 8.82 4.12 -20.44
N ARG A 77 9.65 4.46 -21.45
CA ARG A 77 10.24 3.49 -22.37
C ARG A 77 11.14 2.48 -21.67
N ARG A 78 11.98 2.93 -20.72
CA ARG A 78 12.85 2.06 -19.90
C ARG A 78 12.05 1.05 -19.06
N ARG A 79 10.84 1.43 -18.62
CA ARG A 79 9.90 0.58 -17.88
C ARG A 79 8.98 -0.23 -18.78
N LYS A 80 9.08 -0.07 -20.11
CA LYS A 80 8.12 -0.61 -21.09
C LYS A 80 6.66 -0.29 -20.71
N PHE A 81 6.47 0.89 -20.12
CA PHE A 81 5.18 1.36 -19.67
C PHE A 81 4.39 1.92 -20.86
N PRO A 82 3.10 1.58 -21.01
CA PRO A 82 2.33 2.02 -22.16
C PRO A 82 2.16 3.54 -22.20
N VAL A 83 2.42 4.13 -23.36
CA VAL A 83 2.27 5.57 -23.61
C VAL A 83 1.80 5.83 -25.04
N HIS A 84 0.85 6.76 -25.22
CA HIS A 84 0.47 7.24 -26.56
C HIS A 84 1.35 8.42 -26.97
N GLU A 85 2.64 8.15 -27.22
CA GLU A 85 3.69 9.17 -27.31
C GLU A 85 3.37 10.33 -28.28
N ALA A 86 2.90 10.03 -29.50
CA ALA A 86 2.58 11.07 -30.48
C ALA A 86 1.41 11.97 -30.06
N GLU A 87 0.37 11.41 -29.46
CA GLU A 87 -0.79 12.16 -28.99
C GLU A 87 -0.43 12.98 -27.74
N TRP A 88 0.17 12.33 -26.75
CA TRP A 88 0.53 12.96 -25.49
C TRP A 88 1.54 14.08 -25.69
N ARG A 89 2.53 13.93 -26.57
CA ARG A 89 3.46 15.02 -26.91
C ARG A 89 2.74 16.23 -27.49
N ARG A 90 1.79 16.03 -28.43
CA ARG A 90 0.99 17.13 -28.99
C ARG A 90 0.23 17.87 -27.90
N THR A 91 -0.44 17.14 -26.99
CA THR A 91 -1.17 17.75 -25.87
C THR A 91 -0.25 18.54 -24.93
N LEU A 92 0.90 17.98 -24.55
CA LEU A 92 1.84 18.64 -23.65
C LEU A 92 2.53 19.85 -24.29
N GLN A 93 2.86 19.78 -25.58
CA GLN A 93 3.43 20.90 -26.33
C GLN A 93 2.43 22.05 -26.47
N ARG A 94 1.18 21.73 -26.81
CA ARG A 94 0.08 22.71 -26.85
C ARG A 94 -0.11 23.39 -25.50
N ALA A 95 -0.23 22.60 -24.43
CA ALA A 95 -0.38 23.09 -23.07
C ALA A 95 0.77 24.04 -22.67
N ARG A 96 2.01 23.69 -23.02
CA ARG A 96 3.16 24.55 -22.73
C ARG A 96 3.11 25.88 -23.48
N ALA A 97 2.70 25.87 -24.75
CA ALA A 97 2.68 27.04 -25.60
C ALA A 97 1.52 28.00 -25.26
N GLU A 98 0.34 27.45 -24.97
CA GLU A 98 -0.90 28.23 -24.84
C GLU A 98 -1.23 28.60 -23.38
N LEU A 99 -0.98 27.73 -22.38
CA LEU A 99 -1.43 28.01 -21.01
C LEU A 99 -0.86 29.32 -20.43
N PRO A 100 0.44 29.67 -20.58
CA PRO A 100 0.97 30.92 -20.05
C PRO A 100 0.31 32.15 -20.69
N THR A 101 0.12 32.14 -22.01
CA THR A 101 -0.46 33.28 -22.74
C THR A 101 -1.94 33.45 -22.39
N MET A 102 -2.68 32.35 -22.29
CA MET A 102 -4.07 32.35 -21.84
C MET A 102 -4.19 32.86 -20.39
N ALA A 103 -3.30 32.43 -19.49
CA ALA A 103 -3.28 32.91 -18.10
C ALA A 103 -3.01 34.42 -18.00
N ASP A 104 -2.06 34.93 -18.80
CA ASP A 104 -1.76 36.36 -18.87
C ASP A 104 -2.94 37.17 -19.44
N GLU A 105 -3.62 36.66 -20.48
CA GLU A 105 -4.81 37.31 -21.06
C GLU A 105 -5.99 37.27 -20.07
N ILE A 106 -6.23 36.15 -19.37
CA ILE A 106 -7.23 36.06 -18.28
C ILE A 106 -6.93 37.10 -17.19
N ALA A 107 -5.67 37.24 -16.79
CA ALA A 107 -5.28 38.22 -15.77
C ALA A 107 -5.49 39.66 -16.25
N ARG A 108 -5.17 39.97 -17.51
CA ARG A 108 -5.44 41.28 -18.14
C ARG A 108 -6.93 41.57 -18.19
N LEU A 109 -7.76 40.64 -18.69
CA LEU A 109 -9.21 40.80 -18.76
C LEU A 109 -9.83 41.03 -17.38
N LYS A 110 -9.41 40.28 -16.35
CA LYS A 110 -9.84 40.50 -14.96
C LYS A 110 -9.46 41.91 -14.46
N LYS A 111 -8.26 42.38 -14.80
CA LYS A 111 -7.78 43.72 -14.43
C LYS A 111 -8.59 44.81 -15.14
N ASP A 112 -8.88 44.67 -16.43
CA ASP A 112 -9.66 45.64 -17.19
C ASP A 112 -11.11 45.71 -16.71
N LEU A 113 -11.72 44.58 -16.36
CA LEU A 113 -13.04 44.51 -15.72
C LEU A 113 -13.09 45.13 -14.32
N SER A 114 -11.96 45.22 -13.63
CA SER A 114 -11.87 45.81 -12.29
C SER A 114 -11.64 47.33 -12.29
N ARG A 115 -11.34 47.93 -13.45
CA ARG A 115 -11.14 49.39 -13.57
C ARG A 115 -12.48 50.12 -13.37
N ASP A 116 -12.49 51.10 -12.47
CA ASP A 116 -13.67 51.92 -12.19
C ASP A 116 -13.99 52.82 -13.40
N PRO A 117 -15.19 52.69 -14.02
CA PRO A 117 -15.58 53.53 -15.16
C PRO A 117 -15.53 55.03 -14.85
N ARG A 118 -15.66 55.44 -13.57
CA ARG A 118 -15.59 56.85 -13.16
C ARG A 118 -14.17 57.42 -13.17
N LYS A 119 -13.14 56.58 -12.95
CA LYS A 119 -11.72 57.00 -13.06
C LYS A 119 -11.24 57.04 -14.51
N ALA A 120 -11.81 56.23 -15.40
CA ALA A 120 -11.52 56.26 -16.82
C ALA A 120 -12.04 57.55 -17.48
N ALA A 121 -13.26 57.99 -17.12
CA ALA A 121 -13.85 59.24 -17.62
C ALA A 121 -13.06 60.50 -17.20
N ALA A 122 -12.46 60.51 -16.01
CA ALA A 122 -11.65 61.63 -15.52
C ALA A 122 -10.27 61.73 -16.20
N ALA A 123 -9.75 60.64 -16.78
CA ALA A 123 -8.50 60.64 -17.56
C ALA A 123 -8.72 61.00 -19.04
N ALA A 124 -9.93 60.76 -19.57
CA ALA A 124 -10.28 61.06 -20.96
C ALA A 124 -10.52 62.57 -21.22
N THR A 125 -10.76 63.38 -20.19
CA THR A 125 -11.08 64.80 -20.34
C THR A 125 -9.87 65.69 -20.73
N SER A 126 -8.66 65.13 -20.85
CA SER A 126 -7.43 65.88 -21.17
C SER A 126 -6.81 65.60 -22.55
N THR A 127 -7.44 64.78 -23.40
CA THR A 127 -6.94 64.43 -24.76
C THR A 127 -7.85 64.99 -25.85
N ALA A 128 -7.26 65.37 -26.99
CA ALA A 128 -7.95 66.04 -28.10
C ALA A 128 -9.06 65.16 -28.71
N ALA A 129 -10.16 65.80 -29.13
CA ALA A 129 -11.39 65.14 -29.60
C ALA A 129 -11.23 64.15 -30.77
N ALA A 130 -10.14 64.23 -31.54
CA ALA A 130 -9.84 63.27 -32.62
C ALA A 130 -9.33 61.92 -32.08
N ASP A 131 -8.54 61.91 -31.00
CA ASP A 131 -8.05 60.68 -30.36
C ASP A 131 -9.17 59.98 -29.57
N GLN A 132 -10.19 60.71 -29.13
CA GLN A 132 -11.36 60.16 -28.43
C GLN A 132 -12.22 59.28 -29.34
N GLN A 133 -12.39 59.64 -30.63
CA GLN A 133 -13.20 58.85 -31.56
C GLN A 133 -12.52 57.53 -31.97
N GLU A 134 -11.19 57.48 -32.11
CA GLU A 134 -10.46 56.22 -32.33
C GLU A 134 -10.38 55.37 -31.04
N ALA A 135 -10.24 55.99 -29.87
CA ALA A 135 -10.22 55.29 -28.59
C ALA A 135 -11.60 54.72 -28.19
N GLU A 136 -12.70 55.41 -28.49
CA GLU A 136 -14.07 54.90 -28.29
C GLU A 136 -14.46 53.82 -29.32
N ALA A 137 -13.93 53.88 -30.55
CA ALA A 137 -14.16 52.85 -31.57
C ALA A 137 -13.43 51.52 -31.28
N GLN A 138 -12.39 51.53 -30.43
CA GLN A 138 -11.61 50.35 -30.03
C GLN A 138 -11.90 49.87 -28.59
N ALA A 139 -12.76 50.57 -27.85
CA ALA A 139 -13.11 50.18 -26.49
C ALA A 139 -14.13 49.02 -26.49
N GLN A 140 -13.64 47.79 -26.24
CA GLN A 140 -14.50 46.62 -26.05
C GLN A 140 -15.49 46.85 -24.91
N SER A 141 -16.76 46.51 -25.13
CA SER A 141 -17.80 46.68 -24.12
C SER A 141 -17.53 45.78 -22.90
N PRO A 142 -17.94 46.17 -21.68
CA PRO A 142 -17.82 45.33 -20.49
C PRO A 142 -18.51 43.96 -20.63
N ALA A 143 -19.52 43.85 -21.49
CA ALA A 143 -20.20 42.59 -21.78
C ALA A 143 -19.32 41.66 -22.63
N GLU A 144 -18.69 42.17 -23.68
CA GLU A 144 -17.75 41.42 -24.52
C GLU A 144 -16.53 40.96 -23.73
N LEU A 145 -15.97 41.82 -22.86
CA LEU A 145 -14.87 41.44 -21.96
C LEU A 145 -15.25 40.29 -21.02
N LYS A 146 -16.48 40.31 -20.46
CA LYS A 146 -16.97 39.21 -19.60
C LYS A 146 -17.16 37.92 -20.39
N GLN A 147 -17.69 38.00 -21.60
CA GLN A 147 -17.86 36.83 -22.46
C GLN A 147 -16.52 36.23 -22.84
N ARG A 148 -15.56 37.05 -23.29
CA ARG A 148 -14.20 36.63 -23.62
C ARG A 148 -13.51 35.99 -22.41
N LEU A 149 -13.61 36.61 -21.23
CA LEU A 149 -13.05 36.04 -20.00
C LEU A 149 -13.64 34.67 -19.68
N ARG A 150 -14.95 34.48 -19.81
CA ARG A 150 -15.61 33.19 -19.57
C ARG A 150 -15.12 32.12 -20.54
N THR A 151 -15.13 32.41 -21.84
CA THR A 151 -14.68 31.47 -22.88
C THR A 151 -13.22 31.09 -22.67
N LEU A 152 -12.33 32.08 -22.51
CA LEU A 152 -10.91 31.84 -22.34
C LEU A 152 -10.59 31.09 -21.04
N THR A 153 -11.34 31.35 -19.96
CA THR A 153 -11.19 30.60 -18.70
C THR A 153 -11.58 29.14 -18.89
N ALA A 154 -12.68 28.86 -19.60
CA ALA A 154 -13.11 27.49 -19.89
C ALA A 154 -12.09 26.74 -20.77
N GLU A 155 -11.61 27.37 -21.85
CA GLU A 155 -10.57 26.81 -22.71
C GLU A 155 -9.26 26.54 -21.93
N HIS A 156 -8.88 27.45 -21.03
CA HIS A 156 -7.69 27.30 -20.19
C HIS A 156 -7.84 26.13 -19.22
N GLU A 157 -9.01 25.99 -18.58
CA GLU A 157 -9.31 24.86 -17.68
C GLU A 157 -9.35 23.52 -18.42
N GLU A 158 -9.92 23.47 -19.62
CA GLU A 158 -9.95 22.27 -20.47
C GLU A 158 -8.55 21.83 -20.89
N LEU A 159 -7.71 22.77 -21.35
CA LEU A 159 -6.33 22.48 -21.74
C LEU A 159 -5.47 22.07 -20.54
N LEU A 160 -5.65 22.73 -19.38
CA LEU A 160 -4.97 22.38 -18.15
C LEU A 160 -5.35 20.97 -17.68
N SER A 161 -6.64 20.63 -17.71
CA SER A 161 -7.15 19.31 -17.34
C SER A 161 -6.61 18.23 -18.28
N SER A 162 -6.64 18.48 -19.59
CA SER A 162 -6.11 17.55 -20.61
C SER A 162 -4.61 17.33 -20.44
N SER A 163 -3.85 18.40 -20.18
CA SER A 163 -2.42 18.31 -19.87
C SER A 163 -2.14 17.49 -18.62
N LEU A 164 -2.95 17.68 -17.58
CA LEU A 164 -2.77 16.99 -16.32
C LEU A 164 -3.15 15.52 -16.42
N ASP A 165 -4.23 15.17 -17.11
CA ASP A 165 -4.62 13.76 -17.35
C ASP A 165 -3.45 12.98 -17.97
N VAL A 166 -2.85 13.53 -19.03
CA VAL A 166 -1.65 12.95 -19.66
C VAL A 166 -0.51 12.80 -18.65
N ARG A 167 -0.21 13.84 -17.87
CA ARG A 167 0.90 13.80 -16.90
C ARG A 167 0.67 12.80 -15.77
N LEU A 168 -0.58 12.60 -15.35
CA LEU A 168 -0.94 11.66 -14.28
C LEU A 168 -0.86 10.19 -14.70
N ARG A 169 -0.91 9.90 -16.01
CA ARG A 169 -0.74 8.55 -16.57
C ARG A 169 0.71 8.07 -16.61
N PHE A 170 1.70 8.96 -16.46
CA PHE A 170 3.09 8.55 -16.40
C PHE A 170 3.41 7.78 -15.11
N PRO A 171 4.28 6.75 -15.19
CA PRO A 171 4.77 6.05 -14.02
C PRO A 171 5.69 6.95 -13.20
N ASN A 172 6.00 6.52 -11.98
CA ASN A 172 6.98 7.16 -11.12
C ASN A 172 8.39 7.13 -11.73
N GLY A 173 9.32 7.89 -11.14
CA GLY A 173 10.75 7.75 -11.39
C GLY A 173 11.25 6.34 -11.08
N THR A 174 12.42 5.99 -11.60
CA THR A 174 13.08 4.69 -11.46
C THR A 174 14.41 4.88 -10.76
N HIS A 175 14.59 4.27 -9.59
CA HIS A 175 15.84 4.36 -8.85
C HIS A 175 17.01 3.75 -9.65
N ALA A 176 18.18 4.39 -9.62
CA ALA A 176 19.35 3.99 -10.43
C ALA A 176 19.79 2.52 -10.20
N GLY A 177 19.58 1.99 -8.99
CA GLY A 177 19.92 0.61 -8.63
C GLY A 177 18.97 -0.48 -9.14
N VAL A 178 17.88 -0.12 -9.83
CA VAL A 178 16.90 -1.09 -10.36
C VAL A 178 17.47 -1.85 -11.57
N PRO A 179 17.41 -3.20 -11.58
CA PRO A 179 17.81 -3.99 -12.75
C PRO A 179 16.98 -3.66 -13.99
N LEU A 180 17.60 -3.72 -15.18
CA LEU A 180 16.93 -3.40 -16.43
C LEU A 180 16.19 -4.61 -17.01
N GLY A 181 14.99 -4.39 -17.55
CA GLY A 181 14.31 -5.35 -18.42
C GLY A 181 13.17 -6.14 -17.75
N PRO A 182 12.85 -7.34 -18.25
CA PRO A 182 11.71 -8.15 -17.82
C PRO A 182 11.99 -8.95 -16.54
N GLU A 183 10.94 -9.55 -15.95
CA GLU A 183 10.96 -10.33 -14.70
C GLU A 183 12.17 -11.30 -14.53
N PRO A 184 12.63 -12.09 -15.52
CA PRO A 184 13.79 -12.97 -15.36
C PRO A 184 15.11 -12.25 -15.00
N ASN A 185 15.20 -10.94 -15.24
CA ASN A 185 16.34 -10.11 -14.89
C ASN A 185 16.30 -9.64 -13.43
N ALA A 186 15.28 -10.03 -12.66
CA ALA A 186 15.26 -9.80 -11.22
C ALA A 186 16.54 -10.35 -10.58
N ARG A 187 17.18 -9.53 -9.74
CA ARG A 187 18.44 -9.90 -9.08
C ARG A 187 18.13 -10.49 -7.71
N ILE A 188 18.75 -11.61 -7.39
CA ILE A 188 18.65 -12.22 -6.07
C ILE A 188 19.57 -11.46 -5.12
N VAL A 189 18.97 -10.83 -4.11
CA VAL A 189 19.67 -9.98 -3.13
C VAL A 189 19.67 -10.56 -1.71
N GLY A 190 18.95 -11.66 -1.49
CA GLY A 190 18.90 -12.39 -0.23
C GLY A 190 18.21 -13.74 -0.41
N HIS A 191 18.46 -14.69 0.49
CA HIS A 191 17.77 -15.97 0.54
C HIS A 191 17.90 -16.59 1.94
N GLY A 192 17.02 -17.52 2.27
CA GLY A 192 17.07 -18.27 3.53
C GLY A 192 16.43 -19.65 3.40
N ASP A 193 16.95 -20.61 4.15
CA ASP A 193 16.40 -21.97 4.26
C ASP A 193 16.53 -22.48 5.72
N PRO A 194 15.77 -21.91 6.67
CA PRO A 194 16.02 -22.08 8.10
C PRO A 194 15.93 -23.53 8.60
N LEU A 195 15.11 -24.34 7.92
CA LEU A 195 14.86 -25.74 8.28
C LEU A 195 15.49 -26.73 7.28
N GLY A 196 16.23 -26.25 6.29
CA GLY A 196 16.85 -27.12 5.29
C GLY A 196 15.83 -27.82 4.38
N LEU A 197 14.75 -27.16 3.99
CA LEU A 197 13.64 -27.72 3.20
C LEU A 197 13.83 -27.59 1.68
N LEU A 198 14.81 -26.81 1.21
CA LEU A 198 15.10 -26.72 -0.22
C LEU A 198 15.66 -28.03 -0.79
N PRO A 199 15.33 -28.36 -2.05
CA PRO A 199 16.09 -29.31 -2.85
C PRO A 199 17.59 -28.94 -2.87
N GLU A 200 18.44 -29.96 -2.74
CA GLU A 200 19.90 -29.78 -2.59
C GLU A 200 20.54 -29.08 -3.79
N ASP A 201 20.07 -29.37 -5.00
CA ASP A 201 20.50 -28.73 -6.24
C ASP A 201 20.18 -27.23 -6.25
N LEU A 202 18.99 -26.84 -5.80
CA LEU A 202 18.60 -25.43 -5.66
C LEU A 202 19.38 -24.72 -4.55
N ARG A 203 19.57 -25.39 -3.40
CA ARG A 203 20.38 -24.87 -2.30
C ARG A 203 21.81 -24.60 -2.74
N ALA A 204 22.45 -25.57 -3.39
CA ALA A 204 23.80 -25.44 -3.91
C ALA A 204 23.90 -24.32 -4.95
N ALA A 205 22.93 -24.23 -5.88
CA ALA A 205 22.92 -23.18 -6.89
C ALA A 205 22.80 -21.77 -6.30
N LEU A 206 21.97 -21.57 -5.27
CA LEU A 206 21.86 -20.29 -4.57
C LEU A 206 23.16 -19.91 -3.84
N GLN A 207 23.86 -20.88 -3.26
CA GLN A 207 25.14 -20.66 -2.56
C GLN A 207 26.30 -20.39 -3.53
N GLU A 208 26.35 -21.08 -4.67
CA GLU A 208 27.45 -20.99 -5.63
C GLU A 208 27.36 -19.73 -6.51
N LYS A 209 26.14 -19.39 -6.97
CA LYS A 209 25.94 -18.34 -7.98
C LYS A 209 25.62 -16.95 -7.40
N GLY A 210 25.41 -16.83 -6.09
CA GLY A 210 25.06 -15.54 -5.48
C GLY A 210 26.21 -14.52 -5.54
N PRO A 211 25.98 -13.25 -5.96
CA PRO A 211 24.73 -12.66 -6.46
C PRO A 211 24.49 -12.93 -7.96
N CYS A 212 23.29 -13.39 -8.32
CA CYS A 212 22.87 -13.75 -9.69
C CYS A 212 21.48 -13.19 -10.05
N THR A 213 21.11 -13.30 -11.33
CA THR A 213 19.74 -13.08 -11.80
C THR A 213 18.89 -14.36 -11.69
N VAL A 214 17.56 -14.22 -11.68
CA VAL A 214 16.65 -15.39 -11.70
C VAL A 214 16.91 -16.26 -12.93
N ALA A 215 17.24 -15.67 -14.08
CA ALA A 215 17.55 -16.40 -15.32
C ALA A 215 18.81 -17.28 -15.24
N GLU A 216 19.72 -17.02 -14.29
CA GLU A 216 20.96 -17.77 -14.12
C GLU A 216 20.81 -19.00 -13.21
N LEU A 217 19.71 -19.08 -12.45
CA LEU A 217 19.41 -20.23 -11.62
C LEU A 217 18.89 -21.42 -12.45
N PRO A 218 19.21 -22.66 -12.04
CA PRO A 218 18.67 -23.83 -12.70
C PRO A 218 17.15 -23.89 -12.54
N THR A 219 16.47 -24.36 -13.58
CA THR A 219 15.08 -24.79 -13.44
C THR A 219 15.06 -26.02 -12.52
N PRO A 220 14.24 -26.03 -11.47
CA PRO A 220 14.13 -27.18 -10.57
C PRO A 220 13.79 -28.46 -11.36
N ALA A 221 14.42 -29.59 -11.01
CA ALA A 221 13.98 -30.87 -11.52
C ALA A 221 12.53 -31.15 -11.07
N SER A 222 11.72 -31.71 -11.97
CA SER A 222 10.28 -32.02 -11.77
C SER A 222 9.99 -32.53 -10.36
N THR A 223 9.27 -31.74 -9.56
CA THR A 223 8.86 -32.16 -8.22
C THR A 223 7.67 -33.12 -8.30
N SER A 224 7.56 -34.03 -7.32
CA SER A 224 6.42 -34.94 -7.22
C SER A 224 5.12 -34.17 -6.96
N SER A 225 4.08 -34.43 -7.76
CA SER A 225 2.76 -33.83 -7.59
C SER A 225 2.06 -34.20 -6.27
N SER A 226 2.57 -35.18 -5.52
CA SER A 226 1.99 -35.69 -4.27
C SER A 226 1.96 -34.68 -3.10
N ARG A 227 2.53 -33.48 -3.29
CA ARG A 227 2.59 -32.42 -2.29
C ARG A 227 1.72 -31.20 -2.62
N ALA A 228 0.81 -31.28 -3.59
CA ALA A 228 -0.05 -30.15 -3.91
C ALA A 228 -0.92 -29.76 -2.70
N HIS A 229 -0.99 -28.47 -2.39
CA HIS A 229 -1.78 -27.96 -1.26
C HIS A 229 -3.27 -28.35 -1.33
N THR A 230 -3.83 -28.51 -2.54
CA THR A 230 -5.22 -28.98 -2.71
C THR A 230 -5.41 -30.40 -2.23
N ASP A 231 -4.41 -31.26 -2.43
CA ASP A 231 -4.48 -32.68 -2.08
C ASP A 231 -4.30 -32.83 -0.57
N ILE A 232 -3.38 -32.07 0.02
CA ILE A 232 -3.21 -31.99 1.48
C ILE A 232 -4.48 -31.47 2.15
N ALA A 233 -5.09 -30.41 1.63
CA ALA A 233 -6.35 -29.88 2.15
C ALA A 233 -7.50 -30.88 2.10
N ALA A 234 -7.53 -31.77 1.10
CA ALA A 234 -8.52 -32.82 0.95
C ALA A 234 -8.36 -33.97 1.96
N LEU A 235 -7.16 -34.14 2.53
CA LEU A 235 -6.90 -35.16 3.56
C LEU A 235 -7.32 -34.73 4.96
N LEU A 236 -7.48 -33.41 5.19
CA LEU A 236 -7.79 -32.87 6.51
C LEU A 236 -9.27 -33.11 6.86
N PRO A 237 -9.57 -33.68 8.03
CA PRO A 237 -10.94 -33.99 8.43
C PRO A 237 -11.70 -32.74 8.85
N HIS A 238 -13.00 -32.70 8.56
CA HIS A 238 -13.94 -31.72 9.11
C HIS A 238 -15.23 -32.41 9.54
N ALA A 239 -15.52 -32.43 10.85
CA ALA A 239 -16.61 -33.23 11.43
C ALA A 239 -18.00 -32.91 10.85
N LEU A 240 -18.26 -31.65 10.47
CA LEU A 240 -19.56 -31.24 9.92
C LEU A 240 -19.70 -31.52 8.41
N PHE A 241 -18.59 -31.64 7.69
CA PHE A 241 -18.56 -31.83 6.24
C PHE A 241 -17.53 -32.91 5.85
N PRO A 242 -17.75 -34.17 6.26
CA PRO A 242 -16.72 -35.23 6.15
C PRO A 242 -16.36 -35.61 4.71
N SER A 243 -17.19 -35.25 3.73
CA SER A 243 -16.96 -35.50 2.31
C SER A 243 -16.41 -34.28 1.57
N SER A 244 -16.22 -33.14 2.24
CA SER A 244 -15.72 -31.91 1.66
C SER A 244 -14.26 -31.69 2.02
N SER A 245 -13.47 -31.16 1.08
CA SER A 245 -12.13 -30.65 1.37
C SER A 245 -12.21 -29.47 2.35
N THR A 246 -11.20 -29.32 3.22
CA THR A 246 -11.07 -28.10 4.04
C THR A 246 -10.80 -26.84 3.21
N LEU A 247 -10.37 -27.01 1.95
CA LEU A 247 -10.38 -26.00 0.91
C LEU A 247 -11.58 -26.25 -0.02
N ASP A 248 -12.74 -25.69 0.33
CA ASP A 248 -13.99 -25.95 -0.38
C ASP A 248 -14.20 -24.93 -1.51
N GLN A 249 -13.74 -25.31 -2.69
CA GLN A 249 -13.92 -24.56 -3.94
C GLN A 249 -15.30 -24.75 -4.56
N ALA A 250 -15.97 -25.88 -4.30
CA ALA A 250 -17.26 -26.19 -4.91
C ALA A 250 -18.35 -25.29 -4.33
N SER A 251 -18.39 -25.15 -3.01
CA SER A 251 -19.30 -24.22 -2.33
C SER A 251 -18.98 -22.76 -2.70
N GLY A 252 -17.71 -22.42 -2.88
CA GLY A 252 -17.26 -21.10 -3.36
C GLY A 252 -17.78 -20.77 -4.75
N ALA A 253 -17.62 -21.72 -5.69
CA ALA A 253 -18.11 -21.62 -7.06
C ALA A 253 -19.63 -21.45 -7.12
N LEU A 254 -20.37 -22.15 -6.26
CA LEU A 254 -21.83 -22.01 -6.16
C LEU A 254 -22.25 -20.67 -5.55
N THR A 255 -21.54 -20.19 -4.53
CA THR A 255 -21.94 -19.02 -3.73
C THR A 255 -21.59 -17.70 -4.41
N THR A 256 -20.41 -17.61 -5.03
CA THR A 256 -19.85 -16.34 -5.53
C THR A 256 -19.31 -16.47 -6.95
N GLY A 257 -18.74 -17.62 -7.28
CA GLY A 257 -18.09 -17.87 -8.57
C GLY A 257 -16.73 -18.52 -8.38
N ALA A 258 -16.07 -18.86 -9.50
CA ALA A 258 -14.75 -19.46 -9.46
C ALA A 258 -13.75 -18.59 -8.68
N SER A 259 -12.77 -19.23 -8.03
CA SER A 259 -11.68 -18.56 -7.32
C SER A 259 -12.09 -17.73 -6.09
N PHE A 260 -13.21 -18.11 -5.44
CA PHE A 260 -13.64 -17.66 -4.11
C PHE A 260 -13.78 -18.86 -3.16
N PRO A 261 -12.69 -19.55 -2.78
CA PRO A 261 -12.78 -20.75 -1.95
C PRO A 261 -13.21 -20.46 -0.52
N PHE A 262 -13.95 -21.38 0.10
CA PHE A 262 -14.10 -21.41 1.55
C PHE A 262 -12.89 -22.10 2.18
N LEU A 263 -12.40 -21.53 3.29
CA LEU A 263 -11.46 -22.21 4.19
C LEU A 263 -12.25 -22.73 5.39
N LEU A 264 -12.13 -24.03 5.67
CA LEU A 264 -12.85 -24.70 6.75
C LEU A 264 -11.89 -25.23 7.81
N GLY A 265 -12.36 -25.28 9.06
CA GLY A 265 -11.66 -25.88 10.20
C GLY A 265 -10.19 -25.44 10.31
N PRO A 266 -9.22 -26.37 10.27
CA PRO A 266 -7.80 -26.06 10.43
C PRO A 266 -7.25 -25.02 9.44
N LEU A 267 -7.76 -24.93 8.21
CA LEU A 267 -7.29 -23.92 7.25
C LEU A 267 -7.77 -22.51 7.58
N ALA A 268 -8.99 -22.38 8.13
CA ALA A 268 -9.47 -21.10 8.65
C ALA A 268 -8.67 -20.68 9.89
N ALA A 269 -8.40 -21.62 10.81
CA ALA A 269 -7.57 -21.38 11.98
C ALA A 269 -6.15 -20.94 11.59
N LEU A 270 -5.55 -21.59 10.58
CA LEU A 270 -4.24 -21.22 10.03
C LEU A 270 -4.23 -19.80 9.46
N SER A 271 -5.25 -19.42 8.68
CA SER A 271 -5.38 -18.06 8.15
C SER A 271 -5.36 -17.00 9.27
N HIS A 272 -6.12 -17.23 10.34
CA HIS A 272 -6.12 -16.34 11.51
C HIS A 272 -4.80 -16.33 12.27
N ALA A 273 -4.17 -17.49 12.47
CA ALA A 273 -2.88 -17.59 13.15
C ALA A 273 -1.78 -16.80 12.40
N LEU A 274 -1.75 -16.92 11.07
CA LEU A 274 -0.82 -16.17 10.22
C LEU A 274 -1.02 -14.65 10.30
N ALA A 275 -2.27 -14.21 10.24
CA ALA A 275 -2.58 -12.79 10.36
C ALA A 275 -2.13 -12.22 11.71
N GLN A 276 -2.40 -12.94 12.81
CA GLN A 276 -2.03 -12.52 14.16
C GLN A 276 -0.51 -12.54 14.38
N TYR A 277 0.18 -13.55 13.84
CA TYR A 277 1.64 -13.62 13.85
C TYR A 277 2.25 -12.40 13.14
N ALA A 278 1.85 -12.12 11.90
CA ALA A 278 2.37 -10.99 11.13
C ALA A 278 2.05 -9.63 11.79
N LEU A 279 0.81 -9.44 12.28
CA LEU A 279 0.43 -8.22 13.01
C LEU A 279 1.27 -8.02 14.27
N ARG A 280 1.54 -9.09 15.04
CA ARG A 280 2.38 -9.02 16.24
C ARG A 280 3.82 -8.65 15.88
N THR A 281 4.37 -9.25 14.84
CA THR A 281 5.72 -8.91 14.36
C THR A 281 5.79 -7.45 13.95
N CYS A 282 4.87 -6.95 13.11
CA CYS A 282 4.82 -5.53 12.76
C CYS A 282 4.68 -4.62 13.99
N ALA A 283 3.82 -4.96 14.95
CA ALA A 283 3.65 -4.17 16.18
C ALA A 283 4.94 -4.10 17.00
N SER A 284 5.73 -5.18 17.04
CA SER A 284 7.03 -5.19 17.72
C SER A 284 8.07 -4.26 17.07
N HIS A 285 7.92 -3.99 15.77
CA HIS A 285 8.69 -3.00 15.00
C HIS A 285 8.11 -1.57 15.05
N GLY A 286 7.22 -1.29 16.01
CA GLY A 286 6.68 0.05 16.26
C GLY A 286 5.59 0.48 15.28
N PHE A 287 5.01 -0.44 14.50
CA PHE A 287 3.87 -0.12 13.64
C PHE A 287 2.60 0.10 14.47
N LEU A 288 1.88 1.19 14.16
CA LEU A 288 0.53 1.39 14.67
C LEU A 288 -0.43 0.44 13.96
N LEU A 289 -1.10 -0.42 14.70
CA LEU A 289 -2.13 -1.31 14.16
C LEU A 289 -3.40 -0.53 13.82
N VAL A 290 -3.93 -0.73 12.61
CA VAL A 290 -5.09 -0.04 12.05
C VAL A 290 -6.08 -1.07 11.52
N ARG A 291 -7.37 -0.92 11.85
CA ARG A 291 -8.44 -1.60 11.14
C ARG A 291 -8.98 -0.66 10.05
N ALA A 292 -8.62 -0.94 8.80
CA ALA A 292 -8.99 -0.13 7.65
C ALA A 292 -10.34 -0.57 7.04
N PRO A 293 -11.09 0.34 6.38
CA PRO A 293 -12.24 -0.05 5.57
C PRO A 293 -11.79 -0.72 4.26
N ASP A 294 -12.53 -1.74 3.83
CA ASP A 294 -12.24 -2.49 2.59
C ASP A 294 -12.99 -1.89 1.36
N ILE A 295 -13.98 -1.03 1.58
CA ILE A 295 -14.67 -0.24 0.55
C ILE A 295 -14.10 1.19 0.58
N VAL A 296 -13.64 1.67 -0.58
CA VAL A 296 -13.01 2.99 -0.73
C VAL A 296 -13.62 3.77 -1.89
N ARG A 297 -13.35 5.08 -1.95
CA ARG A 297 -13.67 5.89 -3.13
C ARG A 297 -12.78 5.46 -4.30
N ALA A 298 -13.33 5.27 -5.49
CA ALA A 298 -12.57 4.89 -6.68
C ALA A 298 -11.49 5.93 -7.05
N ASP A 299 -11.77 7.21 -6.83
CA ASP A 299 -10.77 8.29 -6.97
C ASP A 299 -9.55 8.09 -6.06
N LEU A 300 -9.76 7.57 -4.84
CA LEU A 300 -8.66 7.30 -3.92
C LEU A 300 -7.76 6.16 -4.44
N ALA A 301 -8.36 5.08 -4.96
CA ALA A 301 -7.63 3.96 -5.56
C ALA A 301 -6.82 4.41 -6.78
N ARG A 302 -7.44 5.21 -7.68
CA ARG A 302 -6.78 5.80 -8.84
C ARG A 302 -5.58 6.66 -8.43
N ARG A 303 -5.72 7.51 -7.42
CA ARG A 303 -4.64 8.35 -6.87
C ARG A 303 -3.50 7.54 -6.24
N CYS A 304 -3.74 6.31 -5.81
CA CYS A 304 -2.70 5.41 -5.33
C CYS A 304 -1.96 4.66 -6.47
N GLY A 305 -2.43 4.77 -7.71
CA GLY A 305 -1.85 4.11 -8.89
C GLY A 305 -2.59 2.85 -9.36
N PHE A 306 -3.78 2.56 -8.80
CA PHE A 306 -4.61 1.42 -9.21
C PHE A 306 -5.52 1.83 -10.37
N MET A 307 -4.94 1.95 -11.55
CA MET A 307 -5.58 2.35 -12.80
C MET A 307 -5.30 1.27 -13.86
N PRO A 308 -6.23 0.99 -14.80
CA PRO A 308 -5.90 0.22 -15.99
C PRO A 308 -4.71 0.86 -16.72
N ARG A 309 -3.76 0.06 -17.20
CA ARG A 309 -2.55 0.56 -17.86
C ARG A 309 -2.84 0.95 -19.30
N ASP A 310 -3.74 0.23 -19.96
CA ASP A 310 -4.15 0.43 -21.35
C ASP A 310 -5.67 0.56 -21.52
N GLU A 311 -6.08 1.23 -22.61
CA GLU A 311 -7.48 1.26 -23.06
C GLU A 311 -7.92 -0.13 -23.52
N GLY A 312 -8.90 -0.71 -22.83
CA GLY A 312 -9.40 -2.07 -23.10
C GLY A 312 -8.82 -3.16 -22.20
N GLU A 313 -7.84 -2.83 -21.33
CA GLU A 313 -7.42 -3.75 -20.27
C GLU A 313 -8.57 -3.94 -19.28
N ALA A 314 -8.91 -5.19 -18.98
CA ALA A 314 -9.98 -5.48 -18.04
C ALA A 314 -9.57 -5.00 -16.64
N SER A 315 -10.45 -4.18 -16.04
CA SER A 315 -10.21 -3.62 -14.71
C SER A 315 -9.94 -4.71 -13.68
N GLN A 316 -8.83 -4.58 -12.95
CA GLN A 316 -8.53 -5.41 -11.78
C GLN A 316 -9.38 -5.03 -10.55
N THR A 317 -10.15 -3.94 -10.64
CA THR A 317 -10.95 -3.37 -9.54
C THR A 317 -12.43 -3.75 -9.66
N TYR A 318 -13.02 -4.18 -8.54
CA TYR A 318 -14.47 -4.36 -8.38
C TYR A 318 -15.15 -3.06 -7.94
N PHE A 319 -16.20 -2.64 -8.65
CA PHE A 319 -16.95 -1.42 -8.35
C PHE A 319 -18.28 -1.73 -7.63
N VAL A 320 -18.68 -0.84 -6.73
CA VAL A 320 -19.94 -0.94 -5.99
C VAL A 320 -21.01 -0.14 -6.74
N SER A 321 -22.05 -0.82 -7.23
CA SER A 321 -23.18 -0.16 -7.89
C SER A 321 -24.11 0.48 -6.85
N SER A 322 -24.56 1.71 -7.13
CA SER A 322 -25.64 2.39 -6.40
C SER A 322 -26.89 2.41 -7.29
N THR A 323 -27.94 1.70 -6.88
CA THR A 323 -29.22 1.59 -7.62
C THR A 323 -30.09 2.84 -7.60
N THR A 324 -29.65 3.94 -6.97
CA THR A 324 -30.41 5.20 -6.93
C THR A 324 -30.43 5.99 -8.25
N SER A 325 -29.74 5.55 -9.30
CA SER A 325 -29.85 6.12 -10.66
C SER A 325 -30.60 5.17 -11.59
N GLY A 326 -31.92 5.15 -11.47
CA GLY A 326 -32.76 4.72 -12.59
C GLY A 326 -32.67 5.77 -13.71
N GLN A 327 -32.37 5.30 -14.93
CA GLN A 327 -32.26 6.04 -16.19
C GLN A 327 -30.93 6.75 -16.50
N GLY A 328 -30.27 6.30 -17.57
CA GLY A 328 -29.29 7.07 -18.35
C GLY A 328 -27.83 6.90 -17.96
N HIS A 329 -26.95 6.77 -18.95
CA HIS A 329 -25.50 6.92 -18.83
C HIS A 329 -25.11 8.36 -18.41
N GLY A 330 -25.33 8.67 -17.14
CA GLY A 330 -25.01 9.93 -16.50
C GLY A 330 -25.38 9.82 -15.04
N GLY A 331 -24.43 9.34 -14.22
CA GLY A 331 -24.63 9.15 -12.79
C GLY A 331 -25.23 10.41 -12.14
N ALA A 332 -26.15 10.19 -11.19
CA ALA A 332 -26.71 11.26 -10.39
C ALA A 332 -25.57 12.13 -9.84
N ALA A 333 -25.52 13.39 -10.26
CA ALA A 333 -24.46 14.33 -9.91
C ALA A 333 -24.41 14.51 -8.38
N GLY A 334 -23.49 13.80 -7.71
CA GLY A 334 -23.20 14.07 -6.29
C GLY A 334 -22.59 12.93 -5.47
N SER A 335 -22.86 11.65 -5.76
CA SER A 335 -22.31 10.54 -4.94
C SER A 335 -20.97 10.04 -5.50
N PRO A 336 -19.89 9.95 -4.69
CA PRO A 336 -18.61 9.44 -5.15
C PRO A 336 -18.72 7.95 -5.50
N GLU A 337 -18.15 7.57 -6.65
CA GLU A 337 -17.99 6.17 -7.05
C GLU A 337 -17.17 5.40 -6.01
N LEU A 338 -17.66 4.22 -5.61
CA LEU A 338 -17.01 3.35 -4.63
C LEU A 338 -16.50 2.07 -5.28
N CYS A 339 -15.41 1.53 -4.75
CA CYS A 339 -14.84 0.25 -5.17
C CYS A 339 -14.33 -0.55 -3.97
N LEU A 340 -14.14 -1.85 -4.18
CA LEU A 340 -13.45 -2.73 -3.24
C LEU A 340 -11.94 -2.56 -3.41
N ALA A 341 -11.22 -2.39 -2.30
CA ALA A 341 -9.78 -2.18 -2.33
C ALA A 341 -9.03 -3.47 -2.70
N GLY A 342 -8.06 -3.39 -3.61
CA GLY A 342 -7.16 -4.51 -3.94
C GLY A 342 -6.02 -4.75 -2.95
N THR A 343 -5.95 -3.92 -1.89
CA THR A 343 -4.93 -3.92 -0.84
C THR A 343 -5.31 -2.93 0.27
N ALA A 344 -4.93 -3.21 1.52
CA ALA A 344 -5.05 -2.27 2.64
C ALA A 344 -4.14 -1.02 2.50
N GLU A 345 -3.19 -1.01 1.56
CA GLU A 345 -2.40 0.17 1.20
C GLU A 345 -3.28 1.38 0.86
N ILE A 346 -4.34 1.18 0.06
CA ILE A 346 -5.20 2.25 -0.43
C ILE A 346 -5.89 3.00 0.73
N PRO A 347 -6.61 2.32 1.65
CA PRO A 347 -7.23 3.02 2.78
C PRO A 347 -6.19 3.55 3.79
N LEU A 348 -5.01 2.94 3.93
CA LEU A 348 -3.92 3.50 4.76
C LEU A 348 -3.35 4.79 4.17
N ALA A 349 -3.18 4.87 2.85
CA ALA A 349 -2.85 6.10 2.15
C ALA A 349 -3.96 7.15 2.31
N GLY A 350 -5.23 6.72 2.24
CA GLY A 350 -6.40 7.55 2.52
C GLY A 350 -6.48 8.11 3.94
N LEU A 351 -6.00 7.36 4.94
CA LEU A 351 -5.87 7.84 6.32
C LEU A 351 -4.94 9.06 6.38
N CYS A 352 -3.86 9.03 5.61
CA CYS A 352 -2.81 10.05 5.52
C CYS A 352 -3.15 11.21 4.58
N ALA A 353 -4.07 11.01 3.63
CA ALA A 353 -4.46 12.03 2.65
C ALA A 353 -4.89 13.35 3.29
N GLU A 354 -4.57 14.47 2.65
CA GLU A 354 -4.83 15.84 3.14
C GLU A 354 -4.27 16.14 4.54
N ARG A 355 -3.16 15.50 4.94
CA ARG A 355 -2.46 15.82 6.19
C ARG A 355 -1.12 16.48 5.94
N THR A 356 -0.75 17.32 6.91
CA THR A 356 0.61 17.81 7.08
C THR A 356 1.22 17.14 8.31
N PHE A 357 2.36 16.51 8.12
CA PHE A 357 3.17 15.89 9.16
C PHE A 357 4.35 16.80 9.56
N PHE A 358 5.04 16.43 10.63
CA PHE A 358 6.19 17.17 11.16
C PHE A 358 7.42 16.28 11.27
N LEU A 359 8.63 16.87 11.20
CA LEU A 359 9.86 16.12 11.46
C LEU A 359 10.08 16.00 12.97
N GLN A 360 10.57 14.85 13.44
CA GLN A 360 11.01 14.72 14.82
C GLN A 360 12.20 15.67 15.07
N SER A 361 12.15 16.45 16.16
CA SER A 361 13.27 17.29 16.58
C SER A 361 14.03 16.59 17.71
N GLY A 362 15.26 16.14 17.43
CA GLY A 362 16.19 15.52 18.39
C GLY A 362 16.24 14.00 18.30
N GLY A 363 17.46 13.44 18.33
CA GLY A 363 17.71 11.99 18.26
C GLY A 363 17.02 11.18 19.36
N ASP A 364 16.97 9.86 19.15
CA ASP A 364 16.33 8.72 19.85
C ASP A 364 15.62 8.90 21.21
N LYS A 365 16.04 9.85 22.05
CA LYS A 365 15.40 10.15 23.35
C LYS A 365 14.12 11.00 23.26
N ALA A 366 13.82 11.64 22.12
CA ALA A 366 12.58 12.40 21.93
C ALA A 366 11.34 11.53 21.64
N ALA A 367 11.52 10.27 21.22
CA ALA A 367 10.44 9.34 20.87
C ALA A 367 9.51 9.03 22.06
N ALA A 368 10.02 9.06 23.29
CA ALA A 368 9.24 8.81 24.50
C ALA A 368 8.54 10.06 25.07
N ALA A 369 8.98 11.27 24.70
CA ALA A 369 8.47 12.54 25.25
C ALA A 369 7.48 13.28 24.33
N GLY A 370 7.39 12.90 23.05
CA GLY A 370 6.60 13.59 22.02
C GLY A 370 5.08 13.41 22.09
N ALA A 371 4.56 12.51 22.93
CA ALA A 371 3.12 12.28 23.08
C ALA A 371 2.36 13.53 23.60
N ALA A 372 3.06 14.47 24.24
CA ALA A 372 2.47 15.66 24.84
C ALA A 372 2.37 16.89 23.90
N GLN A 373 2.99 16.89 22.71
CA GLN A 373 3.03 18.07 21.80
C GLN A 373 2.33 17.90 20.43
N GLY A 374 1.39 16.96 20.30
CA GLY A 374 0.19 17.16 19.47
C GLY A 374 0.34 17.29 17.95
N GLY A 375 1.24 16.56 17.29
CA GLY A 375 1.28 16.46 15.81
C GLY A 375 1.68 15.08 15.30
N PRO A 376 1.24 14.64 14.11
CA PRO A 376 1.70 13.38 13.54
C PRO A 376 3.11 13.57 12.97
N PHE A 377 4.10 12.95 13.61
CA PHE A 377 5.51 13.05 13.21
C PHE A 377 5.88 11.99 12.18
N LEU A 378 6.89 12.28 11.36
CA LEU A 378 7.54 11.33 10.47
C LEU A 378 8.82 10.76 11.11
N PRO A 379 9.19 9.50 10.83
CA PRO A 379 8.44 8.54 10.00
C PRO A 379 7.19 8.00 10.71
N LEU A 380 6.10 7.85 9.96
CA LEU A 380 4.86 7.21 10.41
C LEU A 380 4.84 5.78 9.90
N LYS A 381 4.63 4.81 10.80
CA LYS A 381 4.53 3.37 10.48
C LYS A 381 3.14 2.85 10.82
N LEU A 382 2.40 2.37 9.83
CA LEU A 382 1.02 1.87 9.96
C LEU A 382 0.94 0.42 9.47
N CYS A 383 0.22 -0.43 10.17
CA CYS A 383 0.00 -1.81 9.76
C CYS A 383 -1.48 -2.18 9.85
N ALA A 384 -2.05 -2.83 8.83
CA ALA A 384 -3.45 -3.21 8.80
C ALA A 384 -3.67 -4.60 8.21
N LEU A 385 -4.55 -5.38 8.87
CA LEU A 385 -5.22 -6.51 8.24
C LEU A 385 -6.42 -6.00 7.44
N GLY A 386 -6.49 -6.35 6.16
CA GLY A 386 -7.61 -6.02 5.28
C GLY A 386 -7.87 -7.12 4.25
N SER A 387 -9.08 -7.13 3.71
CA SER A 387 -9.46 -8.02 2.62
C SER A 387 -9.16 -7.33 1.28
N ALA A 388 -8.40 -8.00 0.43
CA ALA A 388 -8.05 -7.56 -0.91
C ALA A 388 -8.96 -8.20 -1.94
N PHE A 389 -9.51 -7.37 -2.85
CA PHE A 389 -10.38 -7.80 -3.94
C PHE A 389 -9.72 -7.48 -5.28
N ARG A 390 -9.46 -8.51 -6.09
CA ARG A 390 -8.82 -8.39 -7.40
C ARG A 390 -9.59 -9.22 -8.41
N ALA A 391 -9.95 -8.62 -9.54
CA ALA A 391 -10.71 -9.33 -10.57
C ALA A 391 -9.87 -10.36 -11.34
N GLU A 392 -8.53 -10.30 -11.20
CA GLU A 392 -7.57 -11.20 -11.84
C GLU A 392 -7.83 -11.36 -13.35
N ALA A 393 -8.32 -10.27 -13.96
CA ALA A 393 -8.80 -10.31 -15.33
C ALA A 393 -7.62 -10.57 -16.28
N GLY A 394 -7.80 -11.53 -17.19
CA GLY A 394 -6.73 -12.00 -18.08
C GLY A 394 -5.95 -13.21 -17.56
N ALA A 395 -6.02 -13.53 -16.26
CA ALA A 395 -5.37 -14.71 -15.70
C ALA A 395 -6.30 -15.94 -15.80
N ARG A 396 -6.24 -16.66 -16.93
CA ARG A 396 -6.88 -17.98 -17.07
C ARG A 396 -5.82 -19.08 -17.07
N GLY A 397 -6.00 -20.15 -16.30
CA GLY A 397 -5.10 -21.31 -16.34
C GLY A 397 -4.84 -21.97 -14.99
N ALA A 398 -3.73 -22.72 -14.91
CA ALA A 398 -3.37 -23.55 -13.76
C ALA A 398 -3.27 -22.79 -12.43
N ASP A 399 -2.89 -21.51 -12.45
CA ASP A 399 -2.76 -20.66 -11.26
C ASP A 399 -4.10 -20.38 -10.55
N THR A 400 -5.23 -20.59 -11.22
CA THR A 400 -6.58 -20.43 -10.64
C THR A 400 -7.06 -21.67 -9.88
N LYS A 401 -6.33 -22.80 -9.98
CA LYS A 401 -6.59 -23.97 -9.14
C LYS A 401 -5.96 -23.76 -7.78
N GLY A 402 -6.75 -23.83 -6.72
CA GLY A 402 -6.23 -23.78 -5.35
C GLY A 402 -6.34 -22.39 -4.73
N LEU A 403 -5.27 -21.97 -4.07
CA LEU A 403 -5.15 -20.68 -3.37
C LEU A 403 -4.13 -19.72 -3.98
N TYR A 404 -3.43 -20.10 -5.06
CA TYR A 404 -2.33 -19.30 -5.59
C TYR A 404 -2.79 -17.96 -6.20
N ARG A 405 -3.91 -17.97 -6.92
CA ARG A 405 -4.58 -16.79 -7.47
C ARG A 405 -6.09 -16.86 -7.23
N VAL A 406 -6.57 -16.04 -6.31
CA VAL A 406 -7.98 -15.94 -5.89
C VAL A 406 -8.45 -14.49 -5.96
N HIS A 407 -9.76 -14.28 -6.07
CA HIS A 407 -10.32 -12.93 -6.28
C HIS A 407 -10.52 -12.15 -4.97
N GLN A 408 -10.62 -12.87 -3.85
CA GLN A 408 -10.70 -12.30 -2.51
C GLN A 408 -9.71 -13.01 -1.61
N PHE A 409 -8.92 -12.24 -0.86
CA PHE A 409 -8.00 -12.77 0.13
C PHE A 409 -7.62 -11.77 1.20
N ASP A 410 -7.25 -12.26 2.38
CA ASP A 410 -6.76 -11.39 3.45
C ASP A 410 -5.26 -11.15 3.33
N LYS A 411 -4.83 -9.92 3.68
CA LYS A 411 -3.43 -9.55 3.79
C LYS A 411 -3.16 -8.60 4.95
N VAL A 412 -2.00 -8.77 5.57
CA VAL A 412 -1.43 -7.80 6.52
C VAL A 412 -0.49 -6.89 5.75
N GLU A 413 -0.79 -5.59 5.74
CA GLU A 413 -0.05 -4.57 5.00
C GLU A 413 0.67 -3.61 5.94
N MET A 414 1.95 -3.38 5.68
CA MET A 414 2.75 -2.30 6.24
C MET A 414 2.72 -1.09 5.29
N PHE A 415 2.57 0.10 5.86
CA PHE A 415 2.58 1.37 5.14
C PHE A 415 3.38 2.41 5.93
N VAL A 416 4.33 3.07 5.25
CA VAL A 416 5.22 4.05 5.87
C VAL A 416 5.07 5.39 5.14
N VAL A 417 4.94 6.47 5.91
CA VAL A 417 5.13 7.84 5.42
C VAL A 417 6.44 8.36 5.99
N ALA A 418 7.37 8.78 5.13
CA ALA A 418 8.73 9.19 5.52
C ALA A 418 9.10 10.52 4.84
N PRO A 419 10.05 11.30 5.38
CA PRO A 419 10.60 12.45 4.67
C PRO A 419 11.50 12.01 3.51
N ALA A 420 11.82 12.92 2.59
CA ALA A 420 12.85 12.66 1.57
C ALA A 420 14.25 12.61 2.20
N LYS A 421 15.20 11.91 1.56
CA LYS A 421 16.57 11.71 2.07
C LYS A 421 17.28 13.01 2.46
N THR A 422 17.09 14.07 1.68
CA THR A 422 17.75 15.38 1.88
C THR A 422 17.19 16.19 3.05
N ALA A 423 16.01 15.86 3.55
CA ALA A 423 15.38 16.59 4.66
C ALA A 423 16.02 16.32 6.04
N VAL A 424 16.88 15.30 6.14
CA VAL A 424 17.58 14.89 7.37
C VAL A 424 18.98 15.53 7.49
N SER A 425 19.46 16.23 6.46
CA SER A 425 20.75 16.95 6.52
C SER A 425 20.62 18.23 7.36
N GLU A 426 21.43 18.35 8.42
CA GLU A 426 21.37 19.41 9.44
C GLU A 426 21.63 20.84 8.90
N ASN A 427 22.09 20.99 7.66
CA ASN A 427 22.44 22.29 7.09
C ASN A 427 21.32 22.88 6.23
N GLY A 428 20.24 23.33 6.89
CA GLY A 428 19.62 24.66 6.73
C GLY A 428 19.26 25.28 5.37
N ALA A 429 19.57 24.72 4.20
CA ALA A 429 19.15 25.25 2.92
C ALA A 429 17.85 24.56 2.52
N GLY A 430 16.72 25.24 2.73
CA GLY A 430 15.43 24.77 2.26
C GLY A 430 15.51 24.37 0.79
N ALA A 431 14.94 23.22 0.45
CA ALA A 431 14.82 22.75 -0.92
C ALA A 431 13.86 23.69 -1.70
N SER A 432 14.37 24.87 -2.07
CA SER A 432 13.96 25.47 -3.32
C SER A 432 14.28 24.44 -4.40
N ALA A 433 13.40 24.33 -5.39
CA ALA A 433 13.63 23.55 -6.59
C ALA A 433 14.81 24.12 -7.38
N ALA A 434 16.02 23.97 -6.85
CA ALA A 434 17.26 24.15 -7.56
C ALA A 434 17.41 22.87 -8.40
N ALA A 435 16.73 22.88 -9.54
CA ALA A 435 17.33 22.34 -10.74
C ALA A 435 18.70 23.03 -10.87
N THR A 436 19.74 22.41 -10.31
CA THR A 436 21.10 22.69 -10.75
C THR A 436 21.09 22.42 -12.24
N ALA A 437 21.30 23.48 -13.01
CA ALA A 437 21.50 23.43 -14.45
C ALA A 437 22.74 22.54 -14.71
N GLY A 438 22.48 21.25 -14.93
CA GLY A 438 23.48 20.21 -15.19
C GLY A 438 22.89 18.80 -15.01
N GLU A 439 22.55 18.15 -16.14
CA GLU A 439 22.43 16.69 -16.41
C GLU A 439 21.72 15.71 -15.45
N ALA A 440 21.16 16.10 -14.30
CA ALA A 440 20.46 15.16 -13.43
C ALA A 440 19.08 14.77 -14.01
N ASP A 441 18.86 13.47 -14.25
CA ASP A 441 17.58 12.93 -14.70
C ASP A 441 16.50 13.13 -13.61
N PRO A 442 15.44 13.94 -13.86
CA PRO A 442 14.40 14.21 -12.86
C PRO A 442 13.57 12.96 -12.48
N PHE A 443 13.75 11.84 -13.19
CA PHE A 443 13.13 10.55 -12.90
C PHE A 443 14.08 9.52 -12.28
N ALA A 444 15.31 9.88 -11.90
CA ALA A 444 16.27 8.95 -11.27
C ALA A 444 15.94 8.58 -9.81
N ALA A 445 14.96 9.23 -9.18
CA ALA A 445 14.49 8.99 -7.81
C ALA A 445 15.61 8.98 -6.75
N GLU A 446 16.61 9.85 -6.89
CA GLU A 446 17.79 9.93 -6.01
C GLU A 446 17.47 10.44 -4.59
N ASP A 447 16.30 11.05 -4.42
CA ASP A 447 15.78 11.54 -3.14
C ASP A 447 15.14 10.43 -2.28
N ALA A 448 14.99 9.21 -2.83
CA ALA A 448 14.49 8.05 -2.12
C ALA A 448 15.47 7.57 -1.04
N ASP A 449 15.01 7.56 0.21
CA ASP A 449 15.73 6.94 1.31
C ASP A 449 15.40 5.44 1.37
N MET A 450 16.39 4.61 1.06
CA MET A 450 16.22 3.16 1.02
C MET A 450 16.20 2.50 2.39
N SER A 451 16.62 3.20 3.47
CA SER A 451 16.68 2.61 4.81
C SER A 451 15.31 2.09 5.29
N HIS A 452 14.23 2.83 4.99
CA HIS A 452 12.87 2.43 5.31
C HIS A 452 12.40 1.25 4.45
N LEU A 453 12.84 1.17 3.18
CA LEU A 453 12.51 0.03 2.31
C LEU A 453 13.26 -1.24 2.77
N ASP A 454 14.53 -1.10 3.16
CA ASP A 454 15.34 -2.18 3.73
C ASP A 454 14.77 -2.66 5.06
N GLU A 455 14.26 -1.77 5.92
CA GLU A 455 13.55 -2.14 7.15
C GLU A 455 12.29 -2.95 6.85
N LEU A 456 11.44 -2.49 5.92
CA LEU A 456 10.24 -3.23 5.52
C LEU A 456 10.58 -4.63 4.99
N ARG A 457 11.63 -4.72 4.16
CA ARG A 457 12.14 -6.00 3.64
C ARG A 457 12.61 -6.91 4.78
N ALA A 458 13.38 -6.40 5.72
CA ALA A 458 13.88 -7.18 6.86
C ALA A 458 12.73 -7.74 7.71
N ILE A 459 11.64 -6.99 7.91
CA ILE A 459 10.45 -7.48 8.62
C ILE A 459 9.76 -8.61 7.84
N GLN A 460 9.66 -8.50 6.51
CA GLN A 460 9.12 -9.57 5.67
C GLN A 460 9.97 -10.84 5.75
N GLU A 461 11.30 -10.69 5.71
CA GLU A 461 12.25 -11.78 5.89
C GLU A 461 12.12 -12.42 7.29
N GLU A 462 11.96 -11.65 8.36
CA GLU A 462 11.71 -12.15 9.72
C GLU A 462 10.42 -12.97 9.79
N ILE A 463 9.33 -12.49 9.20
CA ILE A 463 8.06 -13.22 9.17
C ILE A 463 8.22 -14.56 8.44
N ILE A 464 8.78 -14.54 7.23
CA ILE A 464 8.89 -15.74 6.38
C ILE A 464 9.90 -16.74 6.95
N SER A 465 11.06 -16.27 7.41
CA SER A 465 12.07 -17.12 8.05
C SER A 465 11.57 -17.71 9.37
N GLY A 466 10.80 -16.95 10.17
CA GLY A 466 10.18 -17.45 11.40
C GLY A 466 9.12 -18.54 11.15
N LEU A 467 8.51 -18.56 9.97
CA LEU A 467 7.65 -19.66 9.50
C LEU A 467 8.45 -20.87 9.00
N GLY A 468 9.79 -20.83 9.05
CA GLY A 468 10.67 -21.92 8.58
C GLY A 468 10.59 -22.19 7.09
N LEU A 469 10.00 -21.28 6.31
CA LEU A 469 9.85 -21.42 4.87
C LEU A 469 11.16 -21.05 4.17
N PRO A 470 11.57 -21.81 3.15
CA PRO A 470 12.65 -21.36 2.28
C PRO A 470 12.18 -20.22 1.39
N TYR A 471 13.02 -19.20 1.26
CA TYR A 471 12.68 -18.00 0.52
C TYR A 471 13.87 -17.42 -0.24
N ARG A 472 13.56 -16.60 -1.23
CA ARG A 472 14.52 -15.72 -1.92
C ARG A 472 13.95 -14.33 -2.07
N VAL A 473 14.82 -13.34 -2.03
CA VAL A 473 14.51 -11.91 -2.11
C VAL A 473 15.00 -11.39 -3.45
N LEU A 474 14.10 -10.75 -4.20
CA LEU A 474 14.31 -10.29 -5.56
C LEU A 474 14.29 -8.77 -5.63
N ASP A 475 15.33 -8.14 -6.17
CA ASP A 475 15.31 -6.74 -6.62
C ASP A 475 14.67 -6.70 -8.01
N MET A 476 13.43 -6.20 -8.08
CA MET A 476 12.60 -6.34 -9.26
C MET A 476 13.03 -5.39 -10.38
N PRO A 477 13.00 -5.84 -11.65
CA PRO A 477 13.50 -5.06 -12.77
C PRO A 477 12.49 -4.01 -13.25
N THR A 478 12.92 -3.15 -14.18
CA THR A 478 12.16 -1.96 -14.59
C THR A 478 10.76 -2.24 -15.14
N GLU A 479 10.53 -3.38 -15.81
CA GLU A 479 9.21 -3.76 -16.35
C GLU A 479 8.23 -4.23 -15.25
N GLU A 480 8.72 -4.58 -14.06
CA GLU A 480 7.94 -5.15 -12.95
C GLU A 480 7.63 -4.17 -11.81
N LEU A 481 8.01 -2.90 -11.95
CA LEU A 481 7.80 -1.88 -10.92
C LEU A 481 6.34 -1.36 -10.84
N GLY A 482 5.47 -1.71 -11.78
CA GLY A 482 4.11 -1.15 -11.86
C GLY A 482 4.10 0.35 -12.19
N ALA A 483 3.14 1.12 -11.68
CA ALA A 483 3.06 2.57 -11.92
C ALA A 483 3.70 3.41 -10.80
N SER A 484 3.50 3.01 -9.54
CA SER A 484 3.83 3.84 -8.37
C SER A 484 5.25 3.63 -7.83
N ALA A 485 5.82 2.43 -7.93
CA ALA A 485 7.12 2.13 -7.34
C ALA A 485 8.27 2.78 -8.13
N CYS A 486 9.26 3.29 -7.42
CA CYS A 486 10.57 3.64 -7.94
C CYS A 486 11.62 2.55 -7.71
N ARG A 487 11.38 1.68 -6.73
CA ARG A 487 12.14 0.46 -6.44
C ARG A 487 11.21 -0.52 -5.73
N LYS A 488 11.35 -1.81 -6.03
CA LYS A 488 10.50 -2.88 -5.52
C LYS A 488 11.34 -4.11 -5.17
N TYR A 489 11.07 -4.69 -4.01
CA TYR A 489 11.58 -6.00 -3.62
C TYR A 489 10.42 -6.98 -3.51
N ASP A 490 10.58 -8.16 -4.10
CA ASP A 490 9.64 -9.27 -3.89
C ASP A 490 10.31 -10.37 -3.08
N ILE A 491 9.53 -11.09 -2.28
CA ILE A 491 9.98 -12.31 -1.63
C ILE A 491 9.13 -13.47 -2.14
N GLU A 492 9.81 -14.48 -2.64
CA GLU A 492 9.20 -15.72 -3.08
C GLU A 492 9.53 -16.85 -2.11
N ALA A 493 8.52 -17.67 -1.81
CA ALA A 493 8.70 -18.90 -1.05
C ALA A 493 8.74 -20.11 -1.99
N TRP A 494 9.53 -21.11 -1.63
CA TRP A 494 9.55 -22.38 -2.36
C TRP A 494 8.25 -23.16 -2.12
N MET A 495 7.59 -23.62 -3.19
CA MET A 495 6.32 -24.37 -3.13
C MET A 495 6.52 -25.75 -3.78
N PRO A 496 6.84 -26.81 -3.00
CA PRO A 496 7.18 -28.14 -3.54
C PRO A 496 6.12 -28.77 -4.44
N GLY A 497 4.83 -28.62 -4.12
CA GLY A 497 3.72 -29.15 -4.91
C GLY A 497 3.53 -28.38 -6.22
N ARG A 498 3.85 -27.08 -6.23
CA ARG A 498 3.94 -26.26 -7.45
C ARG A 498 5.22 -26.53 -8.25
N GLY A 499 6.29 -26.99 -7.60
CA GLY A 499 7.60 -27.22 -8.21
C GLY A 499 8.34 -25.95 -8.62
N SER A 500 7.95 -24.80 -8.07
CA SER A 500 8.53 -23.51 -8.38
C SER A 500 8.44 -22.56 -7.19
N TRP A 501 9.16 -21.45 -7.31
CA TRP A 501 9.03 -20.31 -6.41
C TRP A 501 7.67 -19.62 -6.63
N GLY A 502 7.10 -19.07 -5.56
CA GLY A 502 5.90 -18.24 -5.64
C GLY A 502 6.00 -17.01 -4.75
N GLU A 503 5.76 -15.84 -5.33
CA GLU A 503 5.74 -14.55 -4.63
C GLU A 503 4.75 -14.58 -3.46
N VAL A 504 5.22 -14.42 -2.23
CA VAL A 504 4.39 -14.34 -1.02
C VAL A 504 4.29 -12.92 -0.46
N SER A 505 5.16 -12.03 -0.93
CA SER A 505 5.32 -10.70 -0.37
C SER A 505 6.00 -9.76 -1.37
N SER A 506 5.67 -8.47 -1.29
CA SER A 506 6.31 -7.39 -2.06
C SER A 506 6.42 -6.13 -1.22
N ALA A 507 7.47 -5.34 -1.43
CA ALA A 507 7.75 -4.06 -0.78
C ALA A 507 8.16 -3.01 -1.82
N SER A 508 7.56 -1.82 -1.77
CA SER A 508 7.77 -0.76 -2.75
C SER A 508 8.06 0.58 -2.08
N HIS A 509 9.04 1.30 -2.63
CA HIS A 509 9.22 2.72 -2.34
C HIS A 509 8.56 3.54 -3.45
N CYS A 510 7.58 4.38 -3.11
CA CYS A 510 6.77 5.13 -4.07
C CYS A 510 7.14 6.61 -4.20
N THR A 511 8.23 7.06 -3.56
CA THR A 511 8.66 8.47 -3.48
C THR A 511 7.44 9.37 -3.25
N THR A 512 7.30 10.43 -4.04
CA THR A 512 6.19 11.37 -3.95
C THR A 512 5.01 11.04 -4.86
N PHE A 513 4.99 9.86 -5.50
CA PHE A 513 3.95 9.49 -6.48
C PHE A 513 2.54 9.57 -5.88
N GLN A 514 2.33 8.92 -4.74
CA GLN A 514 1.04 8.89 -4.06
C GLN A 514 0.80 10.18 -3.27
N SER A 515 1.83 10.71 -2.61
CA SER A 515 1.70 11.90 -1.77
C SER A 515 1.35 13.16 -2.54
N ARG A 516 1.84 13.34 -3.78
CA ARG A 516 1.41 14.42 -4.68
C ARG A 516 -0.05 14.28 -5.11
N ARG A 517 -0.51 13.04 -5.27
CA ARG A 517 -1.88 12.71 -5.66
C ARG A 517 -2.89 12.84 -4.51
N LEU A 518 -2.42 12.63 -3.27
CA LEU A 518 -3.22 12.61 -2.04
C LEU A 518 -2.94 13.81 -1.10
N ASN A 519 -2.10 14.75 -1.54
CA ASN A 519 -1.67 15.92 -0.79
C ASN A 519 -1.06 15.62 0.60
N ILE A 520 -0.29 14.53 0.70
CA ILE A 520 0.40 14.11 1.92
C ILE A 520 1.70 14.91 2.02
N ARG A 521 1.76 15.83 2.98
CA ARG A 521 2.84 16.81 3.07
C ARG A 521 3.53 16.79 4.43
N TYR A 522 4.70 17.40 4.54
CA TYR A 522 5.34 17.67 5.82
C TYR A 522 6.02 19.04 5.84
N ARG A 523 6.39 19.47 7.06
CA ARG A 523 7.29 20.60 7.33
C ARG A 523 8.14 20.30 8.55
N ARG A 524 9.16 21.10 8.82
CA ARG A 524 10.07 20.88 9.96
C ARG A 524 9.34 20.82 11.32
N SER A 525 8.55 21.84 11.64
CA SER A 525 7.81 21.91 12.92
C SER A 525 6.48 22.66 12.76
N PRO A 526 5.54 22.52 13.72
CA PRO A 526 4.31 23.32 13.73
C PRO A 526 4.63 24.82 13.68
N GLY A 527 3.98 25.54 12.77
CA GLY A 527 4.21 26.99 12.60
C GLY A 527 5.52 27.38 11.89
N ALA A 528 6.38 26.43 11.51
CA ALA A 528 7.56 26.72 10.71
C ALA A 528 7.18 27.43 9.40
N GLN A 529 7.87 28.54 9.12
CA GLN A 529 7.78 29.25 7.85
C GLN A 529 8.55 28.46 6.78
N GLY A 530 7.97 28.35 5.57
CA GLY A 530 8.57 27.60 4.48
C GLY A 530 7.54 26.91 3.60
N LYS A 531 7.99 26.41 2.45
CA LYS A 531 7.16 25.64 1.52
C LYS A 531 6.89 24.26 2.13
N LEU A 532 5.65 23.79 2.02
CA LEU A 532 5.32 22.41 2.33
C LEU A 532 5.97 21.46 1.34
N GLU A 533 6.59 20.41 1.85
CA GLU A 533 7.20 19.34 1.07
C GLU A 533 6.27 18.14 0.99
N TYR A 534 6.36 17.34 -0.07
CA TYR A 534 5.59 16.11 -0.21
C TYR A 534 6.35 14.96 0.47
N ALA A 535 5.65 14.18 1.29
CA ALA A 535 6.25 13.02 1.94
C ALA A 535 6.53 11.89 0.94
N HIS A 536 7.45 11.01 1.27
CA HIS A 536 7.60 9.73 0.61
C HIS A 536 6.62 8.72 1.19
N THR A 537 6.07 7.85 0.35
CA THR A 537 5.26 6.70 0.80
C THR A 537 5.94 5.40 0.43
N LEU A 538 5.84 4.42 1.33
CA LEU A 538 6.30 3.06 1.12
C LEU A 538 5.19 2.09 1.55
N ASN A 539 5.12 0.95 0.89
CA ASN A 539 4.21 -0.14 1.25
C ASN A 539 4.96 -1.47 1.25
N ALA A 540 4.48 -2.43 2.03
CA ALA A 540 5.00 -3.77 2.04
C ALA A 540 3.97 -4.78 2.55
N THR A 541 3.82 -5.91 1.87
CA THR A 541 2.96 -7.00 2.32
C THR A 541 3.68 -7.78 3.42
N ALA A 542 3.23 -7.70 4.67
CA ALA A 542 3.78 -8.50 5.76
C ALA A 542 3.38 -9.97 5.64
N ALA A 543 2.13 -10.24 5.26
CA ALA A 543 1.62 -11.58 5.01
C ALA A 543 0.46 -11.55 4.01
N ALA A 544 0.52 -12.41 2.99
CA ALA A 544 -0.61 -12.71 2.10
C ALA A 544 -1.08 -14.15 2.37
N MET A 545 -2.26 -14.28 2.96
CA MET A 545 -2.75 -15.53 3.54
C MET A 545 -2.81 -16.69 2.52
N PRO A 546 -3.32 -16.52 1.29
CA PRO A 546 -3.47 -17.65 0.37
C PRO A 546 -2.14 -18.30 0.03
N ARG A 547 -1.14 -17.52 -0.38
CA ARG A 547 0.15 -18.05 -0.83
C ARG A 547 1.03 -18.53 0.32
N LEU A 548 0.91 -17.92 1.51
CA LEU A 548 1.55 -18.46 2.72
C LEU A 548 0.93 -19.79 3.15
N ILE A 549 -0.39 -19.93 3.07
CA ILE A 549 -1.07 -21.23 3.31
C ILE A 549 -0.57 -22.27 2.31
N VAL A 550 -0.49 -21.94 1.01
CA VAL A 550 0.10 -22.84 0.00
C VAL A 550 1.51 -23.26 0.43
N ALA A 551 2.41 -22.31 0.68
CA ALA A 551 3.78 -22.61 1.04
C ALA A 551 3.89 -23.50 2.29
N LEU A 552 3.09 -23.23 3.33
CA LEU A 552 3.09 -24.02 4.57
C LEU A 552 2.56 -25.43 4.34
N LEU A 553 1.44 -25.59 3.64
CA LEU A 553 0.89 -26.91 3.35
C LEU A 553 1.90 -27.75 2.56
N GLU A 554 2.46 -27.21 1.47
CA GLU A 554 3.34 -27.99 0.59
C GLU A 554 4.70 -28.32 1.21
N ASN A 555 5.22 -27.49 2.11
CA ASN A 555 6.50 -27.74 2.79
C ASN A 555 6.36 -28.66 4.01
N PHE A 556 5.29 -28.53 4.80
CA PHE A 556 5.15 -29.25 6.07
C PHE A 556 4.21 -30.46 5.98
N GLY A 557 3.21 -30.41 5.10
CA GLY A 557 2.25 -31.49 4.86
C GLY A 557 1.28 -31.74 6.03
N ALA A 558 0.72 -32.95 6.03
CA ALA A 558 -0.11 -33.47 7.09
C ALA A 558 0.44 -34.83 7.55
N VAL A 559 0.10 -35.22 8.78
CA VAL A 559 0.53 -36.47 9.40
C VAL A 559 -0.67 -37.23 9.96
N GLU A 560 -0.58 -38.56 9.98
CA GLU A 560 -1.59 -39.43 10.59
C GLU A 560 -1.73 -39.11 12.09
N ALA A 561 -2.96 -38.91 12.53
CA ALA A 561 -3.31 -38.78 13.93
C ALA A 561 -3.41 -40.16 14.60
N ASP A 562 -3.25 -40.19 15.93
CA ASP A 562 -3.31 -41.42 16.71
C ASP A 562 -4.66 -42.13 16.49
N GLY A 563 -4.61 -43.36 15.97
CA GLY A 563 -5.80 -44.13 15.57
C GLY A 563 -5.99 -44.32 14.05
N GLY A 564 -5.11 -43.75 13.21
CA GLY A 564 -4.84 -44.20 11.84
C GLY A 564 -5.90 -43.90 10.77
N ARG A 565 -6.74 -42.88 10.98
CA ARG A 565 -7.73 -42.43 9.98
C ARG A 565 -7.89 -40.91 9.83
N ALA A 566 -7.42 -40.12 10.79
CA ALA A 566 -7.55 -38.67 10.77
C ALA A 566 -6.17 -38.05 10.51
N GLN A 567 -6.10 -37.00 9.70
CA GLN A 567 -4.85 -36.30 9.42
C GLN A 567 -4.81 -34.99 10.20
N ARG A 568 -3.66 -34.65 10.77
CA ARG A 568 -3.42 -33.36 11.45
C ARG A 568 -2.37 -32.55 10.68
N LEU A 569 -2.51 -31.23 10.69
CA LEU A 569 -1.56 -30.35 10.01
C LEU A 569 -0.19 -30.41 10.70
N ARG A 570 0.88 -30.26 9.93
CA ARG A 570 2.21 -30.02 10.49
C ARG A 570 2.56 -28.55 10.27
N LEU A 571 2.86 -27.81 11.34
CA LEU A 571 3.07 -26.36 11.26
C LEU A 571 4.24 -25.90 12.15
N PRO A 572 4.90 -24.78 11.82
CA PRO A 572 5.92 -24.18 12.67
C PRO A 572 5.38 -23.80 14.05
N GLU A 573 6.13 -24.08 15.10
CA GLU A 573 5.73 -23.79 16.50
C GLU A 573 5.49 -22.30 16.78
N VAL A 574 6.04 -21.40 15.95
CA VAL A 574 5.84 -19.95 16.09
C VAL A 574 4.35 -19.56 15.97
N LEU A 575 3.55 -20.38 15.29
CA LEU A 575 2.11 -20.16 15.13
C LEU A 575 1.29 -20.66 16.33
N ARG A 576 1.88 -21.47 17.22
CA ARG A 576 1.20 -22.09 18.36
C ARG A 576 0.51 -21.09 19.29
N PRO A 577 1.09 -19.93 19.64
CA PRO A 577 0.42 -18.94 20.48
C PRO A 577 -0.83 -18.30 19.86
N PHE A 578 -1.04 -18.47 18.54
CA PHE A 578 -2.13 -17.86 17.79
C PHE A 578 -3.15 -18.90 17.27
N TRP A 579 -2.95 -20.18 17.58
CA TRP A 579 -3.81 -21.25 17.10
C TRP A 579 -5.19 -21.21 17.77
N LEU A 580 -6.25 -21.25 16.96
CA LEU A 580 -7.64 -21.21 17.44
C LEU A 580 -8.32 -22.58 17.42
N GLY A 581 -7.74 -23.57 16.73
CA GLY A 581 -8.27 -24.92 16.64
C GLY A 581 -8.04 -25.75 17.90
N ALA A 582 -8.58 -26.97 17.93
CA ALA A 582 -8.45 -27.84 19.09
C ALA A 582 -7.01 -28.32 19.31
N GLU A 583 -6.67 -28.63 20.58
CA GLU A 583 -5.43 -29.32 20.91
C GLU A 583 -5.39 -30.69 20.20
N GLY A 584 -4.36 -30.92 19.38
CA GLY A 584 -4.19 -32.15 18.58
C GLY A 584 -4.49 -32.02 17.08
N GLU A 585 -5.05 -30.90 16.61
CA GLU A 585 -5.23 -30.64 15.17
C GLU A 585 -3.92 -30.33 14.43
N VAL A 586 -2.86 -30.03 15.19
CA VAL A 586 -1.55 -29.63 14.66
C VAL A 586 -0.44 -30.38 15.37
N GLU A 587 0.48 -30.93 14.59
CA GLU A 587 1.83 -31.29 15.02
C GLU A 587 2.76 -30.09 14.84
N TRP A 588 3.34 -29.62 15.94
CA TRP A 588 4.23 -28.46 15.94
C TRP A 588 5.66 -28.85 15.59
N VAL A 589 6.25 -28.15 14.64
CA VAL A 589 7.65 -28.31 14.23
C VAL A 589 8.49 -27.25 14.95
N GLU A 590 9.45 -27.70 15.75
CA GLU A 590 10.40 -26.82 16.41
C GLU A 590 11.31 -26.13 15.40
N MET A 591 11.51 -24.84 15.59
CA MET A 591 12.53 -24.09 14.86
C MET A 591 13.86 -24.43 15.50
N ARG A 592 14.67 -25.31 14.89
CA ARG A 592 16.01 -25.62 15.42
C ARG A 592 16.82 -24.34 15.47
N GLY A 593 16.91 -23.75 16.66
CA GLY A 593 17.91 -22.75 16.95
C GLY A 593 19.26 -23.46 16.95
N ASP A 594 20.14 -23.10 16.02
CA ASP A 594 21.56 -23.10 16.37
C ASP A 594 21.70 -22.17 17.57
N LYS A 595 21.64 -22.76 18.77
CA LYS A 595 22.34 -22.23 19.91
C LYS A 595 23.80 -22.22 19.50
N VAL A 596 24.25 -21.11 18.91
CA VAL A 596 25.64 -20.72 19.01
C VAL A 596 25.93 -20.76 20.50
N SER A 597 26.73 -21.73 20.93
CA SER A 597 27.30 -21.82 22.26
C SER A 597 28.25 -20.64 22.44
N GLY A 598 27.68 -19.46 22.63
CA GLY A 598 28.35 -18.21 22.94
C GLY A 598 27.95 -17.80 24.34
N ASN A 599 28.77 -18.18 25.31
CA ASN A 599 28.68 -17.70 26.67
C ASN A 599 28.81 -16.16 26.64
N GLY A 600 27.75 -15.43 26.97
CA GLY A 600 27.76 -13.97 26.94
C GLY A 600 26.43 -13.39 27.43
N SER A 601 26.31 -13.23 28.74
CA SER A 601 25.20 -12.53 29.37
C SER A 601 25.07 -11.10 28.84
N LEU A 602 23.85 -10.67 28.54
CA LEU A 602 23.48 -9.26 28.54
C LEU A 602 22.26 -9.10 29.46
N ASN A 603 22.51 -8.47 30.60
CA ASN A 603 21.53 -7.81 31.46
C ASN A 603 21.00 -6.55 30.78
#